data_AF-A0A455X1K6-F1
#
_entry.id   AF-A0A455X1K6-F1
#
_cell.length_a   1.000
_cell.length_b   1.000
_cell.length_c   1.000
_cell.angle_alpha   90.00
_cell.angle_beta   90.00
_cell.angle_gamma   90.00
#
_symmetry.space_group_name_H-M   'P 1'
#
loop_
_entity.id
_entity.type
_entity.pdbx_description
1 polymer ?
#
loop_
_entity_poly.entity_id
_entity_poly.type
_entity_poly.pdbx_seq_one_letter_code
_entity_poly.pdbx_strand_id
1 'polypeptide(L)' 'MMDIRKSADRGPTNFGWLDSNKHTFSFGHYHDPKHMGFGPLRVINEDKVAPAQGFGSHHAP' A
#
# COMPACT_ATOMS: atom_id res chain seq x y z
N MET A 1 6.50 21.90 8.22
CA MET A 1 6.15 20.95 9.29
C MET A 1 6.51 19.56 8.80
N MET A 2 7.18 18.75 9.61
CA MET A 2 7.57 17.39 9.25
C MET A 2 6.57 16.42 9.87
N ASP A 3 6.10 15.46 9.08
CA ASP A 3 5.21 14.38 9.54
C ASP A 3 5.93 13.04 9.39
N ILE A 4 5.81 12.17 10.39
CA ILE A 4 6.49 10.88 10.44
C ILE A 4 5.45 9.77 10.36
N ARG A 5 5.40 9.11 9.19
CA ARG A 5 4.58 7.92 8.97
C ARG A 5 5.36 6.66 9.36
N LYS A 6 5.15 6.14 10.58
CA LYS A 6 5.86 4.95 11.05
C LYS A 6 5.37 3.70 10.32
N SER A 7 6.26 2.71 10.25
CA SER A 7 5.97 1.44 9.58
C SER A 7 4.74 0.72 10.15
N ALA A 8 4.57 0.72 11.48
CA ALA A 8 3.47 0.05 12.17
C ALA A 8 2.10 0.75 12.01
N ASP A 9 2.08 2.02 11.60
CA ASP A 9 0.84 2.78 11.46
C ASP A 9 0.23 2.62 10.05
N ARG A 10 0.95 1.98 9.12
CA ARG A 10 0.54 1.76 7.72
C ARG A 10 -0.51 0.65 7.61
N GLY A 11 -1.36 0.76 6.59
CA GLY A 11 -2.47 -0.16 6.38
C GLY A 11 -2.01 -1.55 5.93
N PRO A 12 -2.34 -2.63 6.65
CA PRO A 12 -2.00 -3.97 6.21
C PRO A 12 -3.03 -4.51 5.21
N THR A 13 -2.54 -5.27 4.24
CA THR A 13 -3.38 -6.14 3.40
C THR A 13 -2.70 -7.50 3.26
N ASN A 14 -3.43 -8.57 3.56
CA ASN A 14 -2.94 -9.93 3.44
C ASN A 14 -3.89 -10.75 2.57
N PHE A 15 -3.40 -11.17 1.41
CA PHE A 15 -4.13 -12.05 0.48
C PHE A 15 -3.57 -13.48 0.46
N GLY A 16 -2.81 -13.88 1.47
CA GLY A 16 -2.14 -15.18 1.58
C GLY A 16 -0.88 -15.27 0.71
N TRP A 17 -0.99 -15.01 -0.60
CA TRP A 17 0.14 -15.03 -1.55
C TRP A 17 0.85 -13.67 -1.67
N LEU A 18 0.11 -12.61 -1.37
CA LEU A 18 0.61 -11.23 -1.34
C LEU A 18 0.52 -10.74 0.09
N ASP A 19 1.69 -10.46 0.64
CA ASP A 19 1.83 -9.80 1.91
C ASP A 19 2.15 -8.33 1.64
N SER A 20 1.12 -7.57 1.24
CA SER A 20 1.13 -6.11 1.15
C SER A 20 0.98 -5.54 2.55
N ASN A 21 2.01 -5.76 3.37
CA ASN A 21 1.94 -5.48 4.80
C ASN A 21 1.62 -4.00 5.10
N LYS A 22 1.91 -3.08 4.18
CA LYS A 22 1.94 -1.64 4.50
C LYS A 22 1.65 -0.72 3.33
N HIS A 23 0.41 -0.26 3.26
CA HIS A 23 -0.03 0.89 2.48
C HIS A 23 0.27 2.18 3.23
N THR A 24 1.12 3.04 2.65
CA THR A 24 1.41 4.36 3.23
C THR A 24 0.21 5.29 3.11
N PHE A 25 -0.45 5.27 1.95
CA PHE A 25 -1.66 6.03 1.64
C PHE A 25 -2.85 5.09 1.37
N SER A 26 -4.07 5.62 1.42
CA SER A 26 -5.30 4.90 1.08
C SER A 26 -5.21 4.28 -0.33
N PHE A 27 -5.41 2.97 -0.41
CA PHE A 27 -5.32 2.20 -1.63
C PHE A 27 -6.06 0.86 -1.51
N GLY A 28 -6.70 0.41 -2.60
CA GLY A 28 -7.51 -0.81 -2.59
C GLY A 28 -8.63 -0.74 -1.56
N HIS A 29 -8.68 -1.71 -0.64
CA HIS A 29 -9.66 -1.76 0.45
C HIS A 29 -9.21 -1.01 1.72
N TYR A 30 -7.94 -0.59 1.80
CA TYR A 30 -7.44 0.19 2.92
C TYR A 30 -7.77 1.67 2.74
N HIS A 31 -8.42 2.28 3.75
CA HIS A 31 -8.82 3.67 3.72
C HIS A 31 -8.48 4.39 5.04
N ASP A 32 -7.67 5.44 4.93
CA ASP A 32 -7.36 6.40 5.98
C ASP A 32 -7.49 7.83 5.42
N PRO A 33 -8.50 8.61 5.84
CA PRO A 33 -8.75 9.95 5.29
C PRO A 33 -7.61 10.95 5.59
N LYS A 34 -6.74 10.65 6.57
CA LYS A 34 -5.58 11.50 6.88
C LYS A 34 -4.39 11.22 5.97
N HIS A 35 -4.36 10.07 5.30
CA HIS A 35 -3.25 9.63 4.45
C HIS A 35 -3.76 9.29 3.04
N MET A 36 -4.23 10.29 2.31
CA MET A 36 -4.71 10.12 0.92
C MET A 36 -3.63 10.34 -0.16
N GLY A 37 -2.48 10.92 0.20
CA GLY A 37 -1.38 11.23 -0.70
C GLY A 37 -0.55 12.42 -0.21
N PHE A 38 0.57 12.70 -0.89
CA PHE A 38 1.43 13.86 -0.64
C PHE A 38 1.77 14.57 -1.95
N GLY A 39 1.08 15.69 -2.24
CA GLY A 39 1.18 16.35 -3.53
C GLY A 39 0.82 15.38 -4.67
N PRO A 40 1.71 15.17 -5.68
CA PRO A 40 1.47 14.22 -6.76
C PRO A 40 1.69 12.74 -6.34
N LEU A 41 2.33 12.47 -5.21
CA LEU A 41 2.59 11.10 -4.75
C LEU A 41 1.31 10.50 -4.18
N ARG A 42 0.74 9.51 -4.89
CA ARG A 42 -0.56 8.91 -4.53
C ARG A 42 -0.45 7.60 -3.77
N VAL A 43 0.48 6.72 -4.16
CA VAL A 43 0.57 5.35 -3.62
C VAL A 43 2.03 5.01 -3.34
N ILE A 44 2.28 4.44 -2.17
CA ILE A 44 3.53 3.76 -1.82
C ILE A 44 3.14 2.47 -1.10
N ASN A 45 3.47 1.34 -1.68
CA ASN A 45 3.19 0.02 -1.13
C ASN A 45 4.51 -0.69 -0.78
N GLU A 46 4.48 -1.45 0.32
CA GLU A 46 5.51 -2.44 0.65
C GLU A 46 4.92 -3.82 0.43
N ASP A 47 5.27 -4.42 -0.71
CA ASP A 47 4.70 -5.68 -1.18
C ASP A 47 5.73 -6.80 -1.10
N LYS A 48 5.40 -7.88 -0.38
CA LYS A 48 6.14 -9.14 -0.41
C LYS A 48 5.31 -10.18 -1.16
N VAL A 49 5.78 -10.55 -2.34
CA VAL A 49 5.13 -11.54 -3.20
C VAL A 49 5.73 -12.91 -2.94
N ALA A 50 4.88 -13.91 -2.67
CA ALA A 50 5.31 -15.28 -2.49
C ALA A 50 5.97 -15.85 -3.78
N PRO A 51 6.88 -16.83 -3.68
CA PRO A 51 7.50 -17.45 -4.84
C PRO A 51 6.46 -17.96 -5.85
N ALA A 52 6.73 -17.75 -7.15
CA ALA A 52 5.87 -18.16 -8.26
C ALA A 52 4.45 -17.55 -8.28
N GLN A 53 4.21 -16.48 -7.53
CA GLN A 53 2.95 -15.72 -7.54
C GLN A 53 3.16 -14.33 -8.16
N GLY A 54 2.05 -13.65 -8.48
CA GLY A 54 2.12 -12.32 -9.07
C GLY A 54 0.75 -11.76 -9.39
N PHE A 55 0.72 -10.50 -9.78
CA PHE A 55 -0.48 -9.83 -10.23
C PHE A 55 -0.81 -10.25 -11.67
N GLY A 56 -2.07 -10.59 -11.95
CA GLY A 56 -2.54 -10.81 -13.32
C GLY A 56 -2.43 -9.54 -14.17
N SER A 57 -2.55 -9.67 -15.49
CA SER A 57 -2.51 -8.51 -16.40
C SER A 57 -3.57 -7.47 -16.04
N HIS A 58 -3.13 -6.22 -15.86
CA HIS A 58 -3.98 -5.08 -15.54
C HIS A 58 -3.40 -3.81 -16.20
N HIS A 59 -4.22 -2.78 -16.30
CA HIS A 59 -3.79 -1.48 -16.81
C HIS A 59 -3.52 -0.54 -15.65
N ALA A 60 -2.46 0.28 -15.77
CA ALA A 60 -2.29 1.41 -14.88
C ALA A 60 -3.41 2.43 -15.15
N PRO A 61 -3.97 3.06 -14.10
CA PRO A 61 -4.88 4.19 -14.26
C PRO A 61 -4.17 5.42 -14.84
#